data_AF-A0A2N1VBN1-F1
#
_entry.id   AF-A0A2N1VBN1-F1
#
_cell.length_a   1.000
_cell.length_b   1.000
_cell.length_c   1.000
_cell.angle_alpha   90.00
_cell.angle_beta   90.00
_cell.angle_gamma   90.00
#
_symmetry.space_group_name_H-M   'P 1'
#
loop_
_entity.id
_entity.type
_entity.pdbx_description
1 polymer ?
#
loop_
_entity_poly.entity_id
_entity_poly.type
_entity_poly.pdbx_seq_one_letter_code
_entity_poly.pdbx_strand_id
1 'polypeptide(L)'
;MLKQLEGARLGIFIFFGTVLLVLSIFLLGSKEKLFTSTTVVKAYFSQIEGLKSGAPVRLSGYDVGSVSSVSFAGDSVAKVEVTMRIDNRLKHFIHIDSEAAIETEGLVGKKIVTITPGGANAAEIADGGTIRSKNPVNVSAIIEETQSIMANIKDLSKDFSEIFAKINQGEGSVGKLVNDEELYQSAVRVTQSADKSLNVITSRLDEISDIVVRTSSSLKTIIGNIDSATVDVRNLVHKINRGEGALGAIVGDEKVADSVKTIIKNIARTSEDARIAASSLAENMEALKHNWLFKSYFEERGYWNRSEYQKAIELQLTELKKQQDIADKKLKELKELESRLQQKQN
;
A
#
# COMPACT_ATOMS: atom_id res chain seq x y z
N MET A 1 113.45 48.02 -9.44
CA MET A 1 112.09 48.43 -8.99
C MET A 1 110.93 47.63 -9.59
N LEU A 2 111.11 46.81 -10.64
CA LEU A 2 109.98 46.08 -11.27
C LEU A 2 109.53 44.79 -10.55
N LYS A 3 110.32 44.20 -9.65
CA LYS A 3 109.97 42.96 -8.92
C LYS A 3 108.91 43.13 -7.81
N GLN A 4 108.68 44.36 -7.31
CA GLN A 4 107.63 44.59 -6.30
C GLN A 4 106.22 44.72 -6.90
N LEU A 5 106.09 44.83 -8.22
CA LEU A 5 104.80 44.95 -8.91
C LEU A 5 104.13 43.60 -9.18
N GLU A 6 104.87 42.48 -9.10
CA GLU A 6 104.32 41.14 -9.35
C GLU A 6 103.33 40.73 -8.25
N GLY A 7 103.64 41.01 -6.98
CA GLY A 7 102.73 40.73 -5.86
C GLY A 7 101.43 41.53 -5.90
N ALA A 8 101.50 42.81 -6.30
CA ALA A 8 100.32 43.66 -6.42
C ALA A 8 99.36 43.20 -7.54
N ARG A 9 99.88 42.72 -8.67
CA ARG A 9 99.06 42.19 -9.77
C ARG A 9 98.31 40.93 -9.36
N LEU A 10 98.96 40.03 -8.62
CA LEU A 10 98.32 38.82 -8.10
C LEU A 10 97.23 39.16 -7.07
N GLY A 11 97.51 40.12 -6.17
CA GLY A 11 96.53 40.60 -5.19
C GLY A 11 95.28 41.20 -5.84
N ILE A 12 95.45 42.02 -6.89
CA ILE A 12 94.32 42.60 -7.65
C ILE A 12 93.51 41.51 -8.35
N PHE A 13 94.15 40.53 -8.99
CA PHE A 13 93.44 39.42 -9.65
C PHE A 13 92.62 38.60 -8.65
N ILE A 14 93.19 38.26 -7.49
CA ILE A 14 92.49 37.52 -6.44
C ILE A 14 91.34 38.35 -5.85
N PHE A 15 91.54 39.67 -5.64
CA PHE A 15 90.50 40.56 -5.13
C PHE A 15 89.31 40.65 -6.08
N PHE A 16 89.56 40.95 -7.37
CA PHE A 16 88.48 41.00 -8.37
C PHE A 16 87.83 39.64 -8.59
N GLY A 17 88.60 38.55 -8.58
CA GLY A 17 88.05 37.19 -8.65
C GLY A 17 87.14 36.87 -7.46
N THR A 18 87.53 37.26 -6.25
CA THR A 18 86.71 37.07 -5.04
C THR A 18 85.45 37.93 -5.07
N VAL A 19 85.57 39.21 -5.46
CA VAL A 19 84.42 40.12 -5.60
C VAL A 19 83.45 39.59 -6.64
N LEU A 20 83.94 39.15 -7.80
CA LEU A 20 83.12 38.58 -8.87
C LEU A 20 82.47 37.26 -8.45
N LEU A 21 83.16 36.42 -7.68
CA LEU A 21 82.62 35.18 -7.13
C LEU A 21 81.51 35.47 -6.10
N VAL A 22 81.71 36.42 -5.18
CA VAL A 22 80.67 36.84 -4.22
C VAL A 22 79.47 37.44 -4.95
N LEU A 23 79.69 38.33 -5.93
CA LEU A 23 78.62 38.87 -6.78
C LEU A 23 77.87 37.77 -7.53
N SER A 24 78.59 36.80 -8.08
CA SER A 24 77.98 35.66 -8.78
C SER A 24 77.14 34.81 -7.82
N ILE A 25 77.63 34.52 -6.62
CA ILE A 25 76.84 33.79 -5.60
C ILE A 25 75.59 34.58 -5.21
N PHE A 26 75.68 35.89 -5.04
CA PHE A 26 74.50 36.72 -4.74
C PHE A 26 73.51 36.78 -5.91
N LEU A 27 73.99 36.84 -7.16
CA LEU A 27 73.16 36.83 -8.37
C LEU A 27 72.53 35.46 -8.66
N LEU A 28 73.25 34.36 -8.44
CA LEU A 28 72.70 33.01 -8.54
C LEU A 28 71.77 32.69 -7.35
N GLY A 29 72.04 33.28 -6.18
CA GLY A 29 71.25 33.16 -4.96
C GLY A 29 69.99 34.03 -4.97
N SER A 30 69.90 35.04 -5.84
CA SER A 30 68.71 35.88 -5.99
C SER A 30 67.64 35.17 -6.81
N LYS A 31 66.90 34.27 -6.16
CA LYS A 31 65.55 33.90 -6.61
C LYS A 31 64.62 35.11 -6.45
N GLU A 32 64.65 36.00 -7.44
CA GLU A 32 63.66 37.01 -7.88
C GLU A 32 62.83 37.89 -6.91
N LYS A 33 62.84 37.72 -5.57
CA LYS A 33 61.85 38.42 -4.71
C LYS A 33 62.38 39.18 -3.50
N LEU A 34 63.71 39.27 -3.31
CA LEU A 34 64.31 39.92 -2.13
C LEU A 34 64.08 41.44 -2.01
N PHE A 35 63.64 42.11 -3.09
CA PHE A 35 63.49 43.58 -3.15
C PHE A 35 62.10 44.05 -3.63
N THR A 36 61.09 43.17 -3.57
CA THR A 36 59.72 43.55 -3.94
C THR A 36 58.96 44.11 -2.73
N SER A 37 58.17 45.17 -2.94
CA SER A 37 57.26 45.67 -1.89
C SER A 37 56.15 44.63 -1.69
N THR A 38 56.02 44.15 -0.45
CA THR A 38 55.07 43.09 -0.10
C THR A 38 54.18 43.53 1.05
N THR A 39 52.91 43.15 1.01
CA THR A 39 51.98 43.23 2.14
C THR A 39 51.97 41.90 2.90
N VAL A 40 51.92 41.97 4.23
CA VAL A 40 51.81 40.81 5.12
C VAL A 40 50.35 40.43 5.31
N VAL A 41 50.02 39.16 5.11
CA VAL A 41 48.68 38.60 5.34
C VAL A 41 48.80 37.37 6.22
N LYS A 42 47.91 37.23 7.20
CA LYS A 42 47.91 36.13 8.17
C LYS A 42 46.68 35.23 8.00
N ALA A 43 46.85 33.95 8.28
CA ALA A 43 45.75 32.99 8.38
C ALA A 43 46.06 31.95 9.46
N TYR A 44 45.03 31.42 10.11
CA TYR A 44 45.17 30.50 11.25
C TYR A 44 44.58 29.13 10.91
N PHE A 45 45.38 28.07 10.94
CA PHE A 45 44.93 26.72 10.62
C PHE A 45 44.99 25.81 11.84
N SER A 46 44.15 24.78 11.90
CA SER A 46 44.25 23.73 12.94
C SER A 46 45.39 22.76 12.67
N GLN A 47 45.71 22.55 11.39
CA GLN A 47 46.81 21.71 10.93
C GLN A 47 47.33 22.22 9.59
N ILE A 48 48.62 21.99 9.33
CA ILE A 48 49.31 22.51 8.14
C ILE A 48 49.89 21.42 7.23
N GLU A 49 49.76 20.15 7.61
CA GLU A 49 50.18 18.97 6.83
C GLU A 49 51.57 19.09 6.14
N GLY A 50 52.56 19.68 6.84
CA GLY A 50 53.92 19.83 6.33
C GLY A 50 54.18 21.07 5.47
N LEU A 51 53.31 22.09 5.50
CA LEU A 51 53.60 23.42 4.95
C LEU A 51 54.88 23.99 5.58
N LYS A 52 55.77 24.53 4.74
CA LYS A 52 57.05 25.11 5.17
C LYS A 52 57.14 26.57 4.76
N SER A 53 57.98 27.33 5.46
CA SER A 53 58.40 28.65 5.01
C SER A 53 59.01 28.57 3.61
N GLY A 54 58.73 29.57 2.78
CA GLY A 54 59.09 29.62 1.35
C GLY A 54 58.09 28.93 0.42
N ALA A 55 57.06 28.25 0.93
CA ALA A 55 56.00 27.69 0.10
C ALA A 55 55.30 28.81 -0.71
N PRO A 56 54.95 28.57 -2.00
CA PRO A 56 54.30 29.57 -2.81
C PRO A 56 52.88 29.84 -2.30
N VAL A 57 52.46 31.11 -2.42
CA VAL A 57 51.08 31.53 -2.17
C VAL A 57 50.47 31.90 -3.52
N ARG A 58 49.32 31.30 -3.84
CA ARG A 58 48.62 31.47 -5.11
C ARG A 58 47.27 32.13 -4.92
N LEU A 59 46.88 33.00 -5.84
CA LEU A 59 45.54 33.54 -5.95
C LEU A 59 44.96 33.05 -7.27
N SER A 60 43.87 32.31 -7.24
CA SER A 60 43.23 31.77 -8.46
C SER A 60 44.22 31.03 -9.40
N GLY A 61 45.21 30.33 -8.82
CA GLY A 61 46.23 29.60 -9.56
C GLY A 61 47.47 30.41 -9.97
N TYR A 62 47.48 31.73 -9.77
CA TYR A 62 48.63 32.60 -10.09
C TYR A 62 49.53 32.82 -8.87
N ASP A 63 50.85 32.79 -9.05
CA ASP A 63 51.82 32.99 -7.96
C ASP A 63 51.85 34.46 -7.50
N VAL A 64 51.26 34.73 -6.34
CA VAL A 64 51.13 36.09 -5.77
C VAL A 64 52.11 36.39 -4.65
N GLY A 65 52.74 35.36 -4.08
CA GLY A 65 53.56 35.54 -2.90
C GLY A 65 54.21 34.26 -2.41
N SER A 66 54.67 34.31 -1.16
CA SER A 66 55.26 33.16 -0.47
C SER A 66 54.98 33.20 1.02
N VAL A 67 54.92 32.02 1.64
CA VAL A 67 54.84 31.87 3.09
C VAL A 67 56.15 32.36 3.72
N SER A 68 56.07 33.36 4.59
CA SER A 68 57.20 33.93 5.29
C SER A 68 57.55 33.11 6.53
N SER A 69 56.55 32.78 7.35
CA SER A 69 56.74 32.00 8.57
C SER A 69 55.52 31.16 8.89
N VAL A 70 55.77 30.08 9.63
CA VAL A 70 54.76 29.17 10.16
C VAL A 70 55.11 28.96 11.63
N SER A 71 54.21 29.35 12.52
CA SER A 71 54.43 29.29 13.98
C SER A 71 53.13 28.92 14.69
N PHE A 72 53.22 28.41 15.92
CA PHE A 72 52.02 28.27 16.74
C PHE A 72 51.47 29.64 17.13
N ALA A 73 50.14 29.75 17.19
CA ALA A 73 49.48 30.98 17.58
C ALA A 73 49.46 31.06 19.13
N GLY A 74 50.39 31.84 19.68
CA GLY A 74 50.61 31.93 21.14
C GLY A 74 51.23 30.66 21.72
N ASP A 75 50.90 30.35 22.97
CA ASP A 75 51.49 29.22 23.72
C ASP A 75 50.76 27.88 23.50
N SER A 76 49.72 27.85 22.66
CA SER A 76 48.92 26.64 22.41
C SER A 76 49.23 26.03 21.04
N VAL A 77 49.42 24.71 21.02
CA VAL A 77 49.66 23.91 19.80
C VAL A 77 48.37 23.75 18.95
N ALA A 78 47.22 24.23 19.45
CA ALA A 78 45.91 24.02 18.80
C ALA A 78 45.70 24.83 17.51
N LYS A 79 46.48 25.89 17.28
CA LYS A 79 46.38 26.74 16.10
C LYS A 79 47.76 27.12 15.59
N VAL A 80 47.91 27.09 14.27
CA VAL A 80 49.13 27.48 13.56
C VAL A 80 48.86 28.79 12.83
N GLU A 81 49.62 29.83 13.17
CA GLU A 81 49.69 31.08 12.41
C GLU A 81 50.59 30.88 11.19
N VAL A 82 50.02 31.09 10.00
CA VAL A 82 50.74 31.13 8.73
C VAL A 82 50.80 32.58 8.28
N THR A 83 52.01 33.14 8.26
CA THR A 83 52.27 34.50 7.78
C THR A 83 52.74 34.45 6.33
N MET A 84 52.03 35.15 5.46
CA MET A 84 52.27 35.21 4.02
C MET A 84 52.73 36.61 3.62
N ARG A 85 53.63 36.69 2.65
CA ARG A 85 54.01 37.94 1.99
C ARG A 85 53.49 37.92 0.57
N ILE A 86 52.64 38.88 0.26
CA ILE A 86 51.97 39.03 -1.04
C ILE A 86 52.54 40.26 -1.74
N ASP A 87 52.79 40.15 -3.05
CA ASP A 87 53.19 41.27 -3.89
C ASP A 87 52.16 42.42 -3.81
N ASN A 88 52.63 43.64 -3.49
CA ASN A 88 51.75 44.79 -3.31
C ASN A 88 50.95 45.13 -4.58
N ARG A 89 51.44 44.76 -5.77
CA ARG A 89 50.72 44.94 -7.05
C ARG A 89 49.42 44.15 -7.12
N LEU A 90 49.34 43.05 -6.37
CA LEU A 90 48.21 42.11 -6.38
C LEU A 90 47.37 42.19 -5.09
N LYS A 91 47.73 43.07 -4.16
CA LYS A 91 47.04 43.28 -2.88
C LYS A 91 45.55 43.59 -3.06
N HIS A 92 45.20 44.38 -4.07
CA HIS A 92 43.82 44.83 -4.33
C HIS A 92 42.84 43.68 -4.65
N PHE A 93 43.33 42.47 -4.90
CA PHE A 93 42.47 41.29 -5.06
C PHE A 93 42.23 40.52 -3.75
N ILE A 94 42.92 40.89 -2.67
CA ILE A 94 42.80 40.25 -1.36
C ILE A 94 42.02 41.17 -0.44
N HIS A 95 40.81 40.75 -0.13
CA HIS A 95 39.89 41.42 0.79
C HIS A 95 39.85 40.72 2.15
N ILE A 96 39.29 41.38 3.16
CA ILE A 96 39.17 40.85 4.54
C ILE A 96 38.41 39.52 4.63
N ASP A 97 37.51 39.25 3.70
CA ASP A 97 36.68 38.05 3.62
C ASP A 97 37.27 36.97 2.71
N SER A 98 38.45 37.20 2.14
CA SER A 98 39.20 36.19 1.40
C SER A 98 39.43 34.94 2.27
N GLU A 99 39.62 33.80 1.62
CA GLU A 99 39.84 32.53 2.32
C GLU A 99 41.14 31.90 1.84
N ALA A 100 42.01 31.57 2.79
CA ALA A 100 43.23 30.81 2.56
C ALA A 100 42.98 29.31 2.78
N ALA A 101 43.40 28.47 1.86
CA ALA A 101 43.42 27.02 2.02
C ALA A 101 44.85 26.50 1.85
N ILE A 102 45.17 25.42 2.58
CA ILE A 102 46.42 24.68 2.36
C ILE A 102 46.10 23.52 1.43
N GLU A 103 46.74 23.51 0.27
CA GLU A 103 46.52 22.50 -0.76
C GLU A 103 47.82 21.79 -1.11
N THR A 104 47.70 20.59 -1.66
CA THR A 104 48.83 19.87 -2.26
C THR A 104 48.98 20.34 -3.70
N GLU A 105 50.18 20.74 -4.12
CA GLU A 105 50.44 21.01 -5.54
C GLU A 105 50.39 19.70 -6.34
N GLY A 106 49.35 19.52 -7.15
CA GLY A 106 49.07 18.23 -7.79
C GLY A 106 48.66 17.16 -6.77
N LEU A 107 48.91 15.88 -7.09
CA LEU A 107 48.42 14.77 -6.26
C LEU A 107 49.34 14.43 -5.06
N VAL A 108 50.67 14.57 -5.22
CA VAL A 108 51.68 14.16 -4.22
C VAL A 108 52.77 15.23 -4.03
N GLY A 109 52.51 16.46 -4.46
CA GLY A 109 53.50 17.53 -4.40
C GLY A 109 53.67 18.16 -3.01
N LYS A 110 54.42 19.25 -2.99
CA LYS A 110 54.59 20.10 -1.80
C LYS A 110 53.29 20.82 -1.46
N LYS A 111 53.14 21.19 -0.18
CA LYS A 111 52.03 22.04 0.26
C LYS A 111 52.23 23.48 -0.20
N ILE A 112 51.14 24.09 -0.64
CA ILE A 112 51.05 25.48 -1.07
C ILE A 112 49.89 26.14 -0.34
N VAL A 113 49.86 27.47 -0.31
CA VAL A 113 48.69 28.20 0.15
C VAL A 113 47.95 28.75 -1.05
N THR A 114 46.66 28.45 -1.17
CA THR A 114 45.76 29.07 -2.14
C THR A 114 44.91 30.12 -1.42
N ILE A 115 44.73 31.27 -2.03
CA ILE A 115 43.84 32.32 -1.57
C ILE A 115 42.71 32.39 -2.60
N THR A 116 41.48 32.34 -2.12
CA THR A 116 40.29 32.66 -2.92
C THR A 116 39.99 34.14 -2.73
N PRO A 117 39.78 34.91 -3.82
CA PRO A 117 39.47 36.34 -3.71
C PRO A 117 38.18 36.53 -2.92
N GLY A 118 38.17 37.54 -2.05
CA GLY A 118 36.97 37.98 -1.35
C GLY A 118 35.97 38.71 -2.26
N GLY A 119 34.81 39.07 -1.71
CA GLY A 119 33.76 39.75 -2.47
C GLY A 119 34.18 41.14 -2.96
N ALA A 120 33.70 41.56 -4.14
CA ALA A 120 34.08 42.83 -4.78
C ALA A 120 33.74 44.11 -3.98
N ASN A 121 32.87 44.01 -2.97
CA ASN A 121 32.47 45.12 -2.10
C ASN A 121 33.13 45.06 -0.71
N ALA A 122 33.92 44.02 -0.42
CA ALA A 122 34.63 43.91 0.84
C ALA A 122 35.83 44.86 0.87
N ALA A 123 36.24 45.31 2.05
CA ALA A 123 37.42 46.16 2.18
C ALA A 123 38.70 45.38 1.82
N GLU A 124 39.64 46.05 1.17
CA GLU A 124 40.99 45.52 0.94
C GLU A 124 41.66 45.16 2.28
N ILE A 125 42.50 44.12 2.26
CA ILE A 125 43.23 43.70 3.45
C ILE A 125 44.25 44.77 3.88
N ALA A 126 44.28 45.08 5.18
CA ALA A 126 45.33 45.92 5.75
C ALA A 126 46.66 45.16 5.86
N ASP A 127 47.78 45.87 5.95
CA ASP A 127 49.07 45.23 6.19
C ASP A 127 49.10 44.55 7.58
N GLY A 128 49.49 43.28 7.61
CA GLY A 128 49.39 42.42 8.79
C GLY A 128 47.98 41.89 9.08
N GLY A 129 47.01 42.14 8.20
CA GLY A 129 45.63 41.71 8.36
C GLY A 129 45.45 40.19 8.30
N THR A 130 44.35 39.72 8.88
CA THR A 130 44.02 38.29 8.94
C THR A 130 42.86 37.96 8.00
N ILE A 131 42.97 36.88 7.25
CA ILE A 131 41.91 36.33 6.39
C ILE A 131 41.41 34.98 6.91
N ARG A 132 40.25 34.52 6.41
CA ARG A 132 39.66 33.24 6.81
C ARG A 132 40.54 32.08 6.34
N SER A 133 40.38 30.92 6.96
CA SER A 133 41.14 29.73 6.64
C SER A 133 40.26 28.49 6.50
N LYS A 134 40.63 27.62 5.56
CA LYS A 134 40.05 26.30 5.38
C LYS A 134 41.11 25.24 5.63
N ASN A 135 40.82 24.32 6.55
CA ASN A 135 41.74 23.23 6.87
C ASN A 135 41.93 22.30 5.66
N PRO A 136 43.15 21.75 5.46
CA PRO A 136 43.43 20.82 4.38
C PRO A 136 42.58 19.54 4.50
N VAL A 137 42.26 18.94 3.35
CA VAL A 137 41.56 17.64 3.29
C VAL A 137 42.58 16.51 3.44
N ASN A 138 42.36 15.65 4.43
CA ASN A 138 43.22 14.51 4.69
C ASN A 138 42.82 13.32 3.81
N VAL A 139 43.65 13.00 2.81
CA VAL A 139 43.40 11.88 1.87
C VAL A 139 43.39 10.51 2.58
N SER A 140 44.17 10.35 3.66
CA SER A 140 44.19 9.10 4.43
C SER A 140 42.85 8.80 5.09
N ALA A 141 42.14 9.83 5.57
CA ALA A 141 40.80 9.66 6.15
C ALA A 141 39.79 9.17 5.10
N ILE A 142 39.87 9.67 3.86
CA ILE A 142 39.02 9.22 2.75
C ILE A 142 39.31 7.74 2.41
N ILE A 143 40.58 7.33 2.41
CA ILE A 143 40.97 5.94 2.15
C ILE A 143 40.44 5.01 3.26
N GLU A 144 40.58 5.40 4.52
CA GLU A 144 40.08 4.63 5.67
C GLU A 144 38.56 4.46 5.61
N GLU A 145 37.82 5.54 5.33
CA GLU A 145 36.37 5.50 5.13
C GLU A 145 35.99 4.60 3.95
N THR A 146 36.72 4.68 2.84
CA THR A 146 36.50 3.82 1.67
C THR A 146 36.74 2.34 2.00
N GLN A 147 37.78 2.02 2.77
CA GLN A 147 38.06 0.66 3.20
C GLN A 147 36.94 0.12 4.10
N SER A 148 36.42 0.94 5.01
CA SER A 148 35.27 0.58 5.85
C SER A 148 34.02 0.28 5.01
N ILE A 149 33.72 1.14 4.03
CA ILE A 149 32.61 0.93 3.09
C ILE A 149 32.78 -0.39 2.34
N MET A 150 33.99 -0.66 1.83
CA MET A 150 34.27 -1.91 1.11
C MET A 150 34.15 -3.15 2.00
N ALA A 151 34.53 -3.07 3.27
CA ALA A 151 34.33 -4.15 4.23
C ALA A 151 32.83 -4.43 4.44
N ASN A 152 32.02 -3.39 4.66
CA ASN A 152 30.57 -3.52 4.82
C ASN A 152 29.90 -4.13 3.57
N ILE A 153 30.32 -3.70 2.38
CA ILE A 153 29.81 -4.26 1.11
C ILE A 153 30.17 -5.75 0.99
N LYS A 154 31.38 -6.13 1.40
CA LYS A 154 31.83 -7.53 1.36
C LYS A 154 30.99 -8.41 2.29
N ASP A 155 30.75 -7.95 3.52
CA ASP A 155 29.95 -8.69 4.49
C ASP A 155 28.49 -8.80 4.03
N LEU A 156 27.91 -7.71 3.54
CA LEU A 156 26.58 -7.72 2.94
C LEU A 156 26.48 -8.70 1.76
N SER A 157 27.46 -8.68 0.86
CA SER A 157 27.49 -9.60 -0.28
C SER A 157 27.58 -11.06 0.15
N LYS A 158 28.29 -11.35 1.25
CA LYS A 158 28.38 -12.68 1.82
C LYS A 158 27.02 -13.13 2.37
N ASP A 159 26.37 -12.29 3.17
CA ASP A 159 25.05 -12.58 3.74
C ASP A 159 24.01 -12.84 2.65
N PHE A 160 24.01 -12.01 1.60
CA PHE A 160 23.14 -12.25 0.44
C PHE A 160 23.44 -13.57 -0.25
N SER A 161 24.72 -13.91 -0.47
CA SER A 161 25.09 -15.18 -1.07
C SER A 161 24.63 -16.37 -0.24
N GLU A 162 24.70 -16.28 1.09
CA GLU A 162 24.19 -17.32 2.00
C GLU A 162 22.67 -17.46 1.92
N ILE A 163 21.93 -16.35 1.83
CA ILE A 163 20.47 -16.36 1.64
C ILE A 163 20.11 -17.05 0.31
N PHE A 164 20.78 -16.67 -0.79
CA PHE A 164 20.54 -17.30 -2.09
C PHE A 164 20.86 -18.79 -2.08
N ALA A 165 21.93 -19.20 -1.40
CA ALA A 165 22.26 -20.60 -1.23
C ALA A 165 21.15 -21.35 -0.49
N LYS A 166 20.62 -20.79 0.62
CA LYS A 166 19.49 -21.37 1.36
C LYS A 166 18.24 -21.49 0.49
N ILE A 167 17.92 -20.47 -0.30
CA ILE A 167 16.78 -20.50 -1.22
C ILE A 167 16.97 -21.62 -2.24
N ASN A 168 18.11 -21.69 -2.92
CA ASN A 168 18.36 -22.71 -3.95
C ASN A 168 18.41 -24.14 -3.39
N GLN A 169 18.76 -24.30 -2.12
CA GLN A 169 18.77 -25.60 -1.43
C GLN A 169 17.40 -25.98 -0.86
N GLY A 170 16.37 -25.14 -1.02
CA GLY A 170 15.05 -25.40 -0.46
C GLY A 170 14.96 -25.20 1.05
N GLU A 171 15.93 -24.53 1.67
CA GLU A 171 15.96 -24.28 3.10
C GLU A 171 15.09 -23.07 3.49
N GLY A 172 14.47 -23.15 4.67
CA GLY A 172 13.53 -22.13 5.15
C GLY A 172 12.22 -22.11 4.36
N SER A 173 11.30 -21.22 4.75
CA SER A 173 9.97 -21.13 4.14
C SER A 173 10.03 -20.67 2.68
N VAL A 174 10.91 -19.72 2.36
CA VAL A 174 11.09 -19.21 0.98
C VAL A 174 11.72 -20.27 0.08
N GLY A 175 12.78 -20.94 0.54
CA GLY A 175 13.41 -22.02 -0.21
C GLY A 175 12.42 -23.14 -0.50
N LYS A 176 11.64 -23.58 0.51
CA LYS A 176 10.57 -24.57 0.32
C LYS A 176 9.51 -24.08 -0.66
N LEU A 177 9.01 -22.87 -0.50
CA LEU A 177 7.97 -22.34 -1.40
C LEU A 177 8.41 -22.29 -2.86
N VAL A 178 9.67 -21.94 -3.12
CA VAL A 178 10.21 -21.79 -4.47
C VAL A 178 10.55 -23.14 -5.12
N ASN A 179 11.00 -24.12 -4.34
CA ASN A 179 11.58 -25.36 -4.90
C ASN A 179 10.75 -26.62 -4.62
N ASP A 180 9.72 -26.56 -3.77
CA ASP A 180 8.95 -27.74 -3.38
C ASP A 180 7.79 -28.00 -4.36
N GLU A 181 8.01 -28.99 -5.21
CA GLU A 181 7.01 -29.49 -6.15
C GLU A 181 5.77 -30.04 -5.43
N GLU A 182 5.88 -30.59 -4.21
CA GLU A 182 4.72 -31.10 -3.47
C GLU A 182 3.76 -29.98 -3.06
N LEU A 183 4.28 -28.79 -2.73
CA LEU A 183 3.49 -27.61 -2.43
C LEU A 183 2.72 -27.13 -3.65
N TYR A 184 3.39 -27.07 -4.81
CA TYR A 184 2.73 -26.77 -6.09
C TYR A 184 1.62 -27.78 -6.41
N GLN A 185 1.94 -29.08 -6.33
CA GLN A 185 0.98 -30.15 -6.58
C GLN A 185 -0.18 -30.13 -5.58
N SER A 186 0.07 -29.77 -4.32
CA SER A 186 -0.97 -29.63 -3.30
C SER A 186 -1.91 -28.47 -3.60
N ALA A 187 -1.38 -27.31 -4.04
CA ALA A 187 -2.20 -26.18 -4.47
C ALA A 187 -3.07 -26.54 -5.69
N VAL A 188 -2.51 -27.26 -6.66
CA VAL A 188 -3.26 -27.77 -7.82
C VAL A 188 -4.36 -28.73 -7.38
N ARG A 189 -4.06 -29.70 -6.49
CA ARG A 189 -5.06 -30.65 -5.97
C ARG A 189 -6.18 -29.97 -5.22
N VAL A 190 -5.88 -28.96 -4.39
CA VAL A 190 -6.89 -28.18 -3.68
C VAL A 190 -7.79 -27.45 -4.68
N THR A 191 -7.21 -26.82 -5.71
CA THR A 191 -7.96 -26.12 -6.75
C THR A 191 -8.88 -27.07 -7.54
N GLN A 192 -8.37 -28.24 -7.93
CA GLN A 192 -9.16 -29.27 -8.61
C GLN A 192 -10.28 -29.83 -7.72
N SER A 193 -10.01 -30.00 -6.43
CA SER A 193 -11.00 -30.48 -5.46
C SER A 193 -12.09 -29.44 -5.21
N ALA A 194 -11.72 -28.16 -5.16
CA ALA A 194 -12.64 -27.04 -5.05
C ALA A 194 -13.54 -26.96 -6.29
N ASP A 195 -12.97 -27.07 -7.50
CA ASP A 195 -13.74 -27.07 -8.76
C ASP A 195 -14.77 -28.21 -8.80
N LYS A 196 -14.36 -29.45 -8.47
CA LYS A 196 -15.27 -30.59 -8.37
C LYS A 196 -16.37 -30.35 -7.34
N SER A 197 -16.03 -29.79 -6.18
CA SER A 197 -16.99 -29.52 -5.11
C SER A 197 -18.00 -28.46 -5.54
N LEU A 198 -17.55 -27.40 -6.22
CA LEU A 198 -18.41 -26.35 -6.76
C LEU A 198 -19.38 -26.91 -7.81
N ASN A 199 -18.90 -27.77 -8.71
CA ASN A 199 -19.76 -28.42 -9.71
C ASN A 199 -20.86 -29.29 -9.07
N VAL A 200 -20.53 -30.05 -8.02
CA VAL A 200 -21.52 -30.84 -7.26
C VAL A 200 -22.50 -29.96 -6.49
N ILE A 201 -22.04 -28.84 -5.93
CA ILE A 201 -22.92 -27.87 -5.25
C ILE A 201 -23.90 -27.27 -6.27
N THR A 202 -23.42 -26.82 -7.42
CA THR A 202 -24.26 -26.27 -8.49
C THR A 202 -25.31 -27.28 -8.96
N SER A 203 -24.94 -28.54 -9.20
CA SER A 203 -25.92 -29.56 -9.62
C SER A 203 -26.98 -29.83 -8.57
N ARG A 204 -26.62 -29.84 -7.27
CA ARG A 204 -27.58 -30.00 -6.17
C ARG A 204 -28.49 -28.78 -6.02
N LEU A 205 -28.00 -27.58 -6.32
CA LEU A 205 -28.81 -26.36 -6.33
C LEU A 205 -29.86 -26.39 -7.44
N ASP A 206 -29.52 -26.94 -8.61
CA ASP A 206 -30.49 -27.17 -9.69
C ASP A 206 -31.58 -28.17 -9.26
N GLU A 207 -31.22 -29.28 -8.61
CA GLU A 207 -32.18 -30.24 -8.06
C GLU A 207 -33.13 -29.61 -7.02
N ILE A 208 -32.58 -28.80 -6.10
CA ILE A 208 -33.38 -28.07 -5.11
C ILE A 208 -34.34 -27.10 -5.80
N SER A 209 -33.87 -26.39 -6.82
CA SER A 209 -34.67 -25.45 -7.59
C SER A 209 -35.84 -26.15 -8.30
N ASP A 210 -35.60 -27.35 -8.84
CA ASP A 210 -36.65 -28.18 -9.43
C ASP A 210 -37.69 -28.64 -8.39
N ILE A 211 -37.26 -29.04 -7.18
CA ILE A 211 -38.16 -29.39 -6.09
C ILE A 211 -39.05 -28.20 -5.70
N VAL A 212 -38.47 -27.00 -5.63
CA VAL A 212 -39.20 -25.76 -5.34
C VAL A 212 -40.28 -25.50 -6.40
N VAL A 213 -39.94 -25.59 -7.69
CA VAL A 213 -40.89 -25.39 -8.79
C VAL A 213 -42.00 -26.43 -8.78
N ARG A 214 -41.66 -27.72 -8.57
CA ARG A 214 -42.66 -28.79 -8.50
C ARG A 214 -43.59 -28.62 -7.31
N THR A 215 -43.06 -28.22 -6.14
CA THR A 215 -43.85 -27.93 -4.95
C THR A 215 -44.82 -26.78 -5.20
N SER A 216 -44.31 -25.70 -5.80
CA SER A 216 -45.09 -24.52 -6.18
C SER A 216 -46.23 -24.88 -7.16
N SER A 217 -45.93 -25.63 -8.21
CA SER A 217 -46.95 -26.11 -9.16
C SER A 217 -47.98 -27.03 -8.48
N SER A 218 -47.55 -27.91 -7.57
CA SER A 218 -48.45 -28.82 -6.86
C SER A 218 -49.43 -28.05 -5.96
N LEU A 219 -48.95 -27.02 -5.26
CA LEU A 219 -49.82 -26.11 -4.50
C LEU A 219 -50.82 -25.39 -5.39
N LYS A 220 -50.43 -24.95 -6.60
CA LYS A 220 -51.35 -24.35 -7.58
C LYS A 220 -52.50 -25.31 -7.91
N THR A 221 -52.18 -26.57 -8.15
CA THR A 221 -53.17 -27.62 -8.46
C THR A 221 -54.09 -27.88 -7.28
N ILE A 222 -53.57 -27.96 -6.06
CA ILE A 222 -54.38 -28.13 -4.83
C ILE A 222 -55.39 -26.99 -4.71
N ILE A 223 -54.93 -25.74 -4.87
CA ILE A 223 -55.81 -24.55 -4.81
C ILE A 223 -56.89 -24.61 -5.90
N GLY A 224 -56.55 -25.02 -7.13
CA GLY A 224 -57.52 -25.17 -8.22
C GLY A 224 -58.56 -26.28 -7.94
N ASN A 225 -58.14 -27.39 -7.35
CA ASN A 225 -59.05 -28.47 -6.96
C ASN A 225 -60.00 -28.03 -5.83
N ILE A 226 -59.50 -27.27 -4.86
CA ILE A 226 -60.30 -26.67 -3.79
C ILE A 226 -61.34 -25.70 -4.36
N ASP A 227 -60.96 -24.88 -5.34
CA ASP A 227 -61.88 -23.94 -5.99
C ASP A 227 -63.04 -24.70 -6.67
N SER A 228 -62.68 -25.74 -7.43
CA SER A 228 -63.66 -26.61 -8.10
C SER A 228 -64.59 -27.29 -7.11
N ALA A 229 -64.04 -27.89 -6.04
CA ALA A 229 -64.83 -28.53 -4.99
C ALA A 229 -65.75 -27.55 -4.24
N THR A 230 -65.29 -26.31 -4.03
CA THR A 230 -66.09 -25.25 -3.41
C THR A 230 -67.27 -24.85 -4.30
N VAL A 231 -67.05 -24.77 -5.62
CA VAL A 231 -68.12 -24.53 -6.60
C VAL A 231 -69.15 -25.68 -6.60
N ASP A 232 -68.69 -26.93 -6.57
CA ASP A 232 -69.57 -28.11 -6.53
C ASP A 232 -70.42 -28.14 -5.27
N VAL A 233 -69.81 -27.85 -4.12
CA VAL A 233 -70.50 -27.71 -2.83
C VAL A 233 -71.54 -26.59 -2.89
N ARG A 234 -71.19 -25.41 -3.43
CA ARG A 234 -72.13 -24.29 -3.57
C ARG A 234 -73.34 -24.69 -4.42
N ASN A 235 -73.11 -25.41 -5.52
CA ASN A 235 -74.17 -25.91 -6.39
C ASN A 235 -75.06 -26.94 -5.68
N LEU A 236 -74.46 -27.85 -4.89
CA LEU A 236 -75.18 -28.81 -4.06
C LEU A 236 -76.07 -28.11 -3.02
N VAL A 237 -75.52 -27.16 -2.26
CA VAL A 237 -76.26 -26.40 -1.25
C VAL A 237 -77.39 -25.60 -1.89
N HIS A 238 -77.18 -25.01 -3.08
CA HIS A 238 -78.24 -24.34 -3.83
C HIS A 238 -79.37 -25.28 -4.26
N LYS A 239 -79.05 -26.45 -4.79
CA LYS A 239 -80.05 -27.46 -5.20
C LYS A 239 -80.88 -27.96 -4.01
N ILE A 240 -80.22 -28.20 -2.87
CA ILE A 240 -80.88 -28.58 -1.61
C ILE A 240 -81.84 -27.48 -1.14
N ASN A 241 -81.40 -26.21 -1.14
CA ASN A 241 -82.23 -25.08 -0.72
C ASN A 241 -83.47 -24.86 -1.59
N ARG A 242 -83.39 -25.19 -2.88
CA ARG A 242 -84.50 -25.06 -3.84
C ARG A 242 -85.39 -26.30 -3.91
N GLY A 243 -85.03 -27.40 -3.24
CA GLY A 243 -85.78 -28.65 -3.29
C GLY A 243 -85.75 -29.33 -4.67
N GLU A 244 -84.68 -29.13 -5.45
CA GLU A 244 -84.59 -29.63 -6.83
C GLU A 244 -83.96 -31.04 -6.90
N GLY A 245 -84.56 -31.95 -7.68
CA GLY A 245 -84.02 -33.29 -7.98
C GLY A 245 -84.17 -34.34 -6.86
N ALA A 246 -83.48 -35.49 -6.98
CA ALA A 246 -83.52 -36.57 -5.97
C ALA A 246 -83.05 -36.11 -4.58
N LEU A 247 -82.14 -35.13 -4.52
CA LEU A 247 -81.71 -34.50 -3.28
C LEU A 247 -82.78 -33.59 -2.68
N GLY A 248 -83.55 -32.89 -3.53
CA GLY A 248 -84.76 -32.17 -3.17
C GLY A 248 -85.84 -33.05 -2.53
N ALA A 249 -85.97 -34.28 -3.02
CA ALA A 249 -86.88 -35.30 -2.49
C ALA A 249 -86.39 -35.92 -1.16
N ILE A 250 -85.07 -35.90 -0.90
CA ILE A 250 -84.41 -36.43 0.30
C ILE A 250 -84.00 -35.28 1.26
N VAL A 251 -84.57 -34.07 1.09
CA VAL A 251 -84.30 -32.91 1.95
C VAL A 251 -84.56 -33.21 3.43
N GLY A 252 -85.27 -34.28 3.79
CA GLY A 252 -85.48 -34.73 5.18
C GLY A 252 -84.43 -35.64 5.81
N ASP A 253 -83.47 -36.20 5.07
CA ASP A 253 -82.54 -37.20 5.62
C ASP A 253 -81.29 -36.55 6.25
N GLU A 254 -81.19 -36.61 7.58
CA GLU A 254 -80.07 -36.09 8.39
C GLU A 254 -78.70 -36.51 7.83
N LYS A 255 -78.61 -37.70 7.22
CA LYS A 255 -77.36 -38.25 6.66
C LYS A 255 -76.79 -37.43 5.50
N VAL A 256 -77.64 -36.83 4.68
CA VAL A 256 -77.21 -36.04 3.51
C VAL A 256 -76.64 -34.69 3.95
N ALA A 257 -77.32 -34.03 4.89
CA ALA A 257 -76.85 -32.76 5.46
C ALA A 257 -75.50 -32.95 6.21
N ASP A 258 -75.35 -34.02 6.98
CA ASP A 258 -74.10 -34.35 7.67
C ASP A 258 -72.96 -34.68 6.70
N SER A 259 -73.26 -35.34 5.58
CA SER A 259 -72.28 -35.60 4.52
C SER A 259 -71.79 -34.30 3.87
N VAL A 260 -72.69 -33.38 3.53
CA VAL A 260 -72.35 -32.06 2.96
C VAL A 260 -71.54 -31.24 3.97
N LYS A 261 -71.95 -31.22 5.24
CA LYS A 261 -71.20 -30.58 6.33
C LYS A 261 -69.80 -31.14 6.47
N THR A 262 -69.64 -32.46 6.37
CA THR A 262 -68.34 -33.13 6.46
C THR A 262 -67.44 -32.77 5.28
N ILE A 263 -67.99 -32.71 4.06
CA ILE A 263 -67.27 -32.26 2.86
C ILE A 263 -66.83 -30.80 3.02
N ILE A 264 -67.73 -29.90 3.42
CA ILE A 264 -67.40 -28.49 3.66
C ILE A 264 -66.30 -28.36 4.71
N LYS A 265 -66.39 -29.09 5.82
CA LYS A 265 -65.38 -29.08 6.89
C LYS A 265 -64.03 -29.60 6.40
N ASN A 266 -64.01 -30.64 5.58
CA ASN A 266 -62.78 -31.18 5.01
C ASN A 266 -62.16 -30.21 4.01
N ILE A 267 -62.95 -29.62 3.11
CA ILE A 267 -62.47 -28.60 2.17
C ILE A 267 -61.95 -27.39 2.94
N ALA A 268 -62.69 -26.88 3.94
CA ALA A 268 -62.26 -25.74 4.75
C ALA A 268 -60.94 -26.00 5.48
N ARG A 269 -60.74 -27.22 6.02
CA ARG A 269 -59.46 -27.63 6.61
C ARG A 269 -58.35 -27.68 5.57
N THR A 270 -58.59 -28.34 4.44
CA THR A 270 -57.60 -28.44 3.36
C THR A 270 -57.25 -27.07 2.75
N SER A 271 -58.22 -26.15 2.65
CA SER A 271 -58.01 -24.75 2.27
C SER A 271 -57.10 -24.02 3.26
N GLU A 272 -57.31 -24.22 4.56
CA GLU A 272 -56.47 -23.60 5.58
C GLU A 272 -55.04 -24.17 5.56
N ASP A 273 -54.90 -25.49 5.43
CA ASP A 273 -53.59 -26.15 5.29
C ASP A 273 -52.87 -25.67 4.01
N ALA A 274 -53.58 -25.57 2.89
CA ALA A 274 -53.04 -25.04 1.64
C ALA A 274 -52.65 -23.56 1.76
N ARG A 275 -53.40 -22.75 2.51
CA ARG A 275 -53.07 -21.34 2.80
C ARG A 275 -51.77 -21.23 3.57
N ILE A 276 -51.63 -22.00 4.65
CA ILE A 276 -50.44 -22.01 5.51
C ILE A 276 -49.22 -22.47 4.68
N ALA A 277 -49.37 -23.55 3.91
CA ALA A 277 -48.31 -24.07 3.04
C ALA A 277 -47.90 -23.06 1.96
N ALA A 278 -48.86 -22.42 1.29
CA ALA A 278 -48.59 -21.41 0.27
C ALA A 278 -47.91 -20.15 0.87
N SER A 279 -48.36 -19.70 2.04
CA SER A 279 -47.73 -18.57 2.74
C SER A 279 -46.30 -18.89 3.16
N SER A 280 -46.07 -20.07 3.74
CA SER A 280 -44.72 -20.50 4.18
C SER A 280 -43.78 -20.67 2.98
N LEU A 281 -44.26 -21.26 1.88
CA LEU A 281 -43.49 -21.37 0.65
C LEU A 281 -43.15 -19.98 0.08
N ALA A 282 -44.13 -19.09 -0.03
CA ALA A 282 -43.91 -17.75 -0.57
C ALA A 282 -42.91 -16.93 0.26
N GLU A 283 -42.94 -17.08 1.59
CA GLU A 283 -41.97 -16.45 2.49
C GLU A 283 -40.56 -16.97 2.29
N ASN A 284 -40.39 -18.30 2.18
CA ASN A 284 -39.11 -18.92 1.86
C ASN A 284 -38.62 -18.51 0.47
N MET A 285 -39.52 -18.37 -0.51
CA MET A 285 -39.16 -17.90 -1.86
C MET A 285 -38.69 -16.44 -1.86
N GLU A 286 -39.34 -15.56 -1.11
CA GLU A 286 -38.90 -14.17 -0.98
C GLU A 286 -37.54 -14.09 -0.28
N ALA A 287 -37.28 -14.92 0.73
CA ALA A 287 -35.96 -15.00 1.36
C ALA A 287 -34.86 -15.47 0.38
N LEU A 288 -35.15 -16.49 -0.45
CA LEU A 288 -34.20 -17.00 -1.44
C LEU A 288 -33.86 -15.98 -2.53
N LYS A 289 -34.80 -15.11 -2.91
CA LYS A 289 -34.58 -14.05 -3.91
C LYS A 289 -33.48 -13.07 -3.53
N HIS A 290 -33.38 -12.72 -2.24
CA HIS A 290 -32.37 -11.78 -1.76
C HIS A 290 -31.00 -12.44 -1.54
N ASN A 291 -30.91 -13.76 -1.70
CA ASN A 291 -29.65 -14.48 -1.64
C ASN A 291 -28.93 -14.40 -2.99
N TRP A 292 -27.67 -13.94 -2.97
CA TRP A 292 -26.84 -13.75 -4.16
C TRP A 292 -26.72 -15.01 -5.04
N LEU A 293 -26.79 -16.19 -4.43
CA LEU A 293 -26.66 -17.48 -5.11
C LEU A 293 -27.83 -17.78 -6.04
N PHE A 294 -29.05 -17.36 -5.67
CA PHE A 294 -30.27 -17.66 -6.42
C PHE A 294 -30.79 -16.47 -7.23
N LYS A 295 -30.14 -15.32 -7.14
CA LYS A 295 -30.57 -14.08 -7.81
C LYS A 295 -30.81 -14.27 -9.31
N SER A 296 -29.85 -14.87 -10.03
CA SER A 296 -29.96 -15.09 -11.48
C SER A 296 -31.13 -15.99 -11.86
N TYR A 297 -31.42 -17.01 -11.03
CA TYR A 297 -32.51 -17.94 -11.25
C TYR A 297 -33.89 -17.26 -11.21
N PHE A 298 -34.09 -16.34 -10.25
CA PHE A 298 -35.36 -15.65 -10.07
C PHE A 298 -35.57 -14.48 -11.06
N GLU A 299 -34.49 -13.91 -11.61
CA GLU A 299 -34.58 -12.86 -12.63
C GLU A 299 -35.11 -13.42 -13.98
N GLU A 300 -34.82 -14.67 -14.33
CA GLU A 300 -35.17 -15.24 -15.64
C GLU A 300 -36.59 -15.82 -15.75
N ARG A 301 -37.22 -16.21 -14.63
CA ARG A 301 -38.40 -17.11 -14.65
C ARG A 301 -39.72 -16.51 -14.15
N GLY A 302 -39.71 -15.28 -13.63
CA GLY A 302 -40.91 -14.63 -13.09
C GLY A 302 -41.35 -15.13 -11.71
N TYR A 303 -42.30 -14.42 -11.06
CA TYR A 303 -42.51 -14.48 -9.61
C TYR A 303 -43.87 -15.07 -9.17
N TRP A 304 -43.89 -15.62 -7.95
CA TRP A 304 -45.10 -15.92 -7.19
C TRP A 304 -45.39 -14.83 -6.16
N ASN A 305 -46.55 -14.16 -6.24
CA ASN A 305 -46.91 -13.09 -5.32
C ASN A 305 -47.73 -13.60 -4.13
N ARG A 306 -47.15 -13.56 -2.93
CA ARG A 306 -47.81 -13.96 -1.65
C ARG A 306 -49.20 -13.34 -1.48
N SER A 307 -49.35 -12.06 -1.85
CA SER A 307 -50.58 -11.31 -1.58
C SER A 307 -51.79 -11.76 -2.40
N GLU A 308 -51.58 -12.22 -3.63
CA GLU A 308 -52.67 -12.64 -4.52
C GLU A 308 -53.31 -13.96 -4.05
N TYR A 309 -52.49 -14.93 -3.65
CA TYR A 309 -52.96 -16.25 -3.22
C TYR A 309 -53.60 -16.22 -1.83
N GLN A 310 -53.02 -15.44 -0.91
CA GLN A 310 -53.60 -15.27 0.43
C GLN A 310 -55.04 -14.77 0.33
N LYS A 311 -55.27 -13.76 -0.52
CA LYS A 311 -56.58 -13.17 -0.76
C LYS A 311 -57.55 -14.16 -1.42
N ALA A 312 -57.08 -14.95 -2.39
CA ALA A 312 -57.91 -15.96 -3.07
C ALA A 312 -58.40 -17.05 -2.10
N ILE A 313 -57.52 -17.57 -1.24
CA ILE A 313 -57.87 -18.63 -0.29
C ILE A 313 -58.75 -18.10 0.86
N GLU A 314 -58.50 -16.87 1.34
CA GLU A 314 -59.35 -16.22 2.35
C GLU A 314 -60.80 -16.02 1.87
N LEU A 315 -60.97 -15.64 0.60
CA LEU A 315 -62.29 -15.53 -0.02
C LEU A 315 -63.01 -16.89 -0.06
N GLN A 316 -62.30 -17.96 -0.41
CA GLN A 316 -62.86 -19.32 -0.42
C GLN A 316 -63.23 -19.79 0.98
N LEU A 317 -62.37 -19.58 1.98
CA LEU A 317 -62.65 -19.94 3.38
C LEU A 317 -63.89 -19.22 3.91
N THR A 318 -64.06 -17.95 3.55
CA THR A 318 -65.23 -17.14 3.91
C THR A 318 -66.50 -17.69 3.28
N GLU A 319 -66.44 -18.05 2.00
CA GLU A 319 -67.57 -18.65 1.29
C GLU A 319 -67.92 -20.04 1.84
N LEU A 320 -66.95 -20.89 2.14
CA LEU A 320 -67.17 -22.22 2.74
C LEU A 320 -67.86 -22.13 4.10
N LYS A 321 -67.44 -21.19 4.96
CA LYS A 321 -68.13 -20.93 6.24
C LYS A 321 -69.58 -20.55 6.02
N LYS A 322 -69.87 -19.66 5.07
CA LYS A 322 -71.24 -19.26 4.73
C LYS A 322 -72.08 -20.45 4.26
N GLN A 323 -71.52 -21.33 3.42
CA GLN A 323 -72.21 -22.55 2.98
C GLN A 323 -72.43 -23.54 4.14
N GLN A 324 -71.48 -23.63 5.07
CA GLN A 324 -71.62 -24.43 6.28
C GLN A 324 -72.79 -23.97 7.15
N ASP A 325 -72.89 -22.67 7.41
CA ASP A 325 -73.95 -22.08 8.22
C ASP A 325 -75.34 -22.33 7.62
N ILE A 326 -75.45 -22.26 6.29
CA ILE A 326 -76.67 -22.58 5.55
C ILE A 326 -77.06 -24.05 5.77
N ALA A 327 -76.11 -24.97 5.64
CA ALA A 327 -76.35 -26.40 5.86
C ALA A 327 -76.78 -26.69 7.30
N ASP A 328 -76.11 -26.07 8.29
CA ASP A 328 -76.44 -26.22 9.71
C ASP A 328 -77.85 -25.69 10.04
N LYS A 329 -78.24 -24.54 9.47
CA LYS A 329 -79.59 -24.00 9.65
C LYS A 329 -80.66 -24.93 9.06
N LYS A 330 -80.40 -25.48 7.86
CA LYS A 330 -81.33 -26.43 7.23
C LYS A 330 -81.48 -27.71 8.05
N LEU A 331 -80.38 -28.27 8.55
CA LEU A 331 -80.42 -29.44 9.42
C LEU A 331 -81.28 -29.19 10.66
N LYS A 332 -81.17 -28.00 11.26
CA LYS A 332 -82.00 -27.62 12.40
C LYS A 332 -83.50 -27.55 12.04
N GLU A 333 -83.85 -26.92 10.92
CA GLU A 333 -85.23 -26.86 10.43
C GLU A 333 -85.84 -28.26 10.22
N LEU A 334 -85.06 -29.20 9.70
CA LEU A 334 -85.49 -30.58 9.46
C LEU A 334 -85.75 -31.34 10.75
N LYS A 335 -84.86 -31.21 11.74
CA LYS A 335 -85.04 -31.80 13.08
C LYS A 335 -86.29 -31.29 13.77
N GLU A 336 -86.56 -29.99 13.64
CA GLU A 336 -87.79 -29.38 14.16
C GLU A 336 -89.04 -29.90 13.42
N LEU A 337 -88.95 -30.13 12.11
CA LEU A 337 -90.05 -30.66 11.30
C LEU A 337 -90.35 -32.13 11.64
N GLU A 338 -89.32 -32.96 11.77
CA GLU A 338 -89.43 -34.36 12.16
C GLU A 338 -90.03 -34.50 13.57
N SER A 339 -89.56 -33.70 14.52
CA SER A 339 -90.12 -33.66 15.88
C SER A 339 -91.62 -33.31 15.88
N ARG A 340 -92.05 -32.38 15.02
CA ARG A 340 -93.47 -32.02 14.85
C ARG A 340 -94.30 -33.12 14.18
N LEU A 341 -93.70 -33.89 13.28
CA LEU A 341 -94.37 -35.02 12.62
C LEU A 341 -94.54 -36.21 13.56
N GLN A 342 -93.52 -36.52 14.37
CA GLN A 342 -93.59 -37.56 15.40
C GLN A 342 -94.60 -37.20 16.51
N GLN A 343 -94.72 -35.93 16.89
CA GLN A 343 -95.76 -35.48 17.83
C GLN A 343 -97.20 -35.56 17.28
N LYS A 344 -97.39 -35.60 15.96
CA LYS A 344 -98.72 -35.76 15.33
C LYS A 344 -99.14 -37.22 15.15
N GLN A 345 -98.24 -38.18 15.37
CA GLN A 345 -98.47 -39.61 15.21
C GLN A 345 -98.69 -40.36 16.54
N ASN A 346 -98.59 -39.66 17.67
CA ASN A 346 -98.95 -40.12 19.02
C ASN A 346 -100.21 -39.40 19.50
#